data_AF-A0A7S4M5E2-F1
#
_entry.id   AF-A0A7S4M5E2-F1
#
_cell.length_a   1.000
_cell.length_b   1.000
_cell.length_c   1.000
_cell.angle_alpha   90.00
_cell.angle_beta   90.00
_cell.angle_gamma   90.00
#
_symmetry.space_group_name_H-M   'P 1'
#
loop_
_entity.id
_entity.type
_entity.pdbx_description
1 polymer ?
#
loop_
_entity_poly.entity_id
_entity_poly.type
_entity_poly.pdbx_seq_one_letter_code
_entity_poly.pdbx_strand_id
1 'polypeptide(L)'
;NSILSDGLEEEQSQSVLEHVLLFSDVGHCSQDFDTFLIWNKMFYEECFTNFMDGRGDDPRPNWFKGQIGFIQGYILPLAKRCEQLLMGIRPGDPGLVEGTENILRQWKEKGEVWTQ
;
A
#
# COMPACT_ATOMS: atom_id res chain seq x y z
N ASN A 1 -21.24 22.33 -25.07
CA ASN A 1 -21.64 21.23 -24.19
C ASN A 1 -20.90 19.92 -24.46
N SER A 2 -20.73 19.44 -25.70
CA SER A 2 -19.97 18.18 -25.96
C SER A 2 -18.44 18.30 -25.76
N ILE A 3 -17.81 19.39 -26.20
CA ILE A 3 -16.34 19.54 -26.05
C ILE A 3 -15.90 19.65 -24.57
N LEU A 4 -16.77 20.21 -23.72
CA LEU A 4 -16.50 20.32 -22.27
C LEU A 4 -16.75 19.00 -21.53
N SER A 5 -17.64 18.12 -22.02
CA SER A 5 -17.81 16.78 -21.45
C SER A 5 -16.66 15.87 -21.83
N ASP A 6 -16.18 15.92 -23.07
CA ASP A 6 -15.08 15.07 -23.55
C ASP A 6 -13.78 15.36 -22.80
N GLY A 7 -13.47 16.65 -22.54
CA GLY A 7 -12.29 17.03 -21.74
C GLY A 7 -12.38 16.57 -20.28
N LEU A 8 -13.58 16.56 -19.69
CA LEU A 8 -13.80 16.08 -18.32
C LEU A 8 -13.62 14.56 -18.21
N GLU A 9 -14.07 13.80 -19.22
CA GLU A 9 -13.89 12.34 -19.28
C GLU A 9 -12.41 11.95 -19.44
N GLU A 10 -11.63 12.73 -20.21
CA GLU A 10 -10.19 12.51 -20.37
C GLU A 10 -9.43 12.77 -19.06
N GLU A 11 -9.71 13.87 -18.36
CA GLU A 11 -9.13 14.17 -17.04
C GLU A 11 -9.47 13.10 -16.00
N GLN A 12 -10.71 12.61 -15.98
CA GLN A 12 -11.12 11.51 -15.11
C GLN A 12 -10.35 10.22 -15.42
N SER A 13 -10.19 9.90 -16.70
CA SER A 13 -9.45 8.71 -17.15
C SER A 13 -7.97 8.78 -16.77
N GLN A 14 -7.34 9.94 -16.91
CA GLN A 14 -5.96 10.17 -16.47
C GLN A 14 -5.82 9.99 -14.95
N SER A 15 -6.72 10.59 -14.17
CA SER A 15 -6.74 10.47 -12.71
C SER A 15 -6.91 9.01 -12.25
N VAL A 16 -7.79 8.26 -12.90
CA VAL A 16 -7.97 6.82 -12.62
C VAL A 16 -6.69 6.05 -12.92
N LEU A 17 -6.06 6.29 -14.07
CA LEU A 17 -4.81 5.62 -14.45
C LEU A 17 -3.68 5.90 -13.46
N GLU A 18 -3.50 7.15 -13.04
CA GLU A 18 -2.51 7.53 -12.03
C GLU A 18 -2.73 6.79 -10.72
N HIS A 19 -3.98 6.73 -10.23
CA HIS A 19 -4.30 6.02 -9.00
C HIS A 19 -4.06 4.51 -9.12
N VAL A 20 -4.35 3.91 -10.27
CA VAL A 20 -4.04 2.49 -10.53
C VAL A 20 -2.54 2.24 -10.50
N LEU A 21 -1.74 3.11 -11.12
CA LEU A 21 -0.28 2.98 -11.13
C LEU A 21 0.30 3.14 -9.72
N LEU A 22 -0.11 4.17 -8.99
CA LEU A 22 0.33 4.42 -7.62
C LEU A 22 -0.02 3.24 -6.71
N PHE A 23 -1.23 2.69 -6.84
CA PHE A 23 -1.64 1.57 -6.02
C PHE A 23 -0.94 0.27 -6.41
N SER A 24 -0.66 0.06 -7.70
CA SER A 24 0.03 -1.14 -8.19
C SER A 24 1.42 -1.29 -7.58
N ASP A 25 2.12 -0.18 -7.33
CA ASP A 25 3.44 -0.17 -6.69
C ASP A 25 3.40 -0.73 -5.25
N VAL A 26 2.29 -0.47 -4.54
CA VAL A 26 2.12 -0.86 -3.13
C VAL A 26 1.02 -1.90 -2.91
N GLY A 27 0.61 -2.61 -3.97
CA GLY A 27 -0.57 -3.47 -3.95
C GLY A 27 -0.50 -4.60 -2.90
N HIS A 28 0.70 -5.08 -2.59
CA HIS A 28 0.93 -6.10 -1.56
C HIS A 28 0.52 -5.63 -0.15
N CYS A 29 0.38 -4.32 0.08
CA CYS A 29 -0.09 -3.76 1.35
C CYS A 29 -1.62 -3.80 1.52
N SER A 30 -2.36 -4.33 0.55
CA SER A 30 -3.84 -4.42 0.58
C SER A 30 -4.38 -5.79 0.13
N GLN A 31 -3.49 -6.79 -0.05
CA GLN A 31 -3.85 -8.16 -0.40
C GLN A 31 -4.02 -9.01 0.89
N ASP A 32 -3.47 -10.21 0.92
CA ASP A 32 -3.39 -11.04 2.12
C ASP A 32 -2.12 -10.76 2.93
N PHE A 33 -2.13 -11.20 4.19
CA PHE A 33 -1.04 -10.93 5.12
C PHE A 33 0.24 -11.70 4.80
N ASP A 34 0.15 -12.91 4.22
CA ASP A 34 1.33 -13.70 3.91
C ASP A 34 2.10 -13.07 2.75
N THR A 35 1.39 -12.59 1.73
CA THR A 35 1.98 -11.79 0.64
C THR A 35 2.62 -10.52 1.17
N PHE A 36 1.95 -9.79 2.07
CA PHE A 36 2.54 -8.63 2.72
C PHE A 36 3.86 -8.97 3.43
N LEU A 37 3.92 -10.07 4.20
CA LEU A 37 5.13 -10.48 4.91
C LEU A 37 6.31 -10.78 3.98
N ILE A 38 6.06 -11.45 2.85
CA ILE A 38 7.10 -11.75 1.85
C ILE A 38 7.73 -10.45 1.35
N TRP A 39 6.90 -9.52 0.85
CA TRP A 39 7.40 -8.27 0.30
C TRP A 39 8.00 -7.36 1.37
N ASN A 40 7.42 -7.33 2.56
CA ASN A 40 7.96 -6.57 3.69
C ASN A 40 9.37 -7.04 4.08
N LYS A 41 9.59 -8.36 4.10
CA LYS A 41 10.91 -8.95 4.35
C LYS A 41 11.91 -8.61 3.25
N MET A 42 11.53 -8.74 1.98
CA MET A 42 12.41 -8.41 0.86
C MET A 42 12.83 -6.93 0.90
N PHE A 43 11.88 -6.03 1.19
CA PHE A 43 12.17 -4.60 1.34
C PHE A 43 13.11 -4.32 2.53
N TYR A 44 12.90 -5.01 3.65
CA TYR A 44 13.80 -4.91 4.79
C TYR A 44 15.24 -5.34 4.46
N GLU A 45 15.40 -6.47 3.77
CA GLU A 45 16.72 -6.98 3.34
C GLU A 45 17.43 -6.02 2.37
N GLU A 46 16.67 -5.38 1.47
CA GLU A 46 17.18 -4.34 0.58
C GLU A 46 17.66 -3.11 1.37
N CYS A 47 16.85 -2.59 2.29
CA CYS A 47 17.25 -1.49 3.17
C CYS A 47 18.49 -1.83 3.99
N PHE A 48 18.56 -3.06 4.53
CA PHE A 48 19.69 -3.51 5.33
C PHE A 48 20.96 -3.62 4.49
N THR A 49 20.87 -4.13 3.26
CA THR A 49 21.99 -4.17 2.31
C THR A 49 22.50 -2.76 2.01
N ASN A 50 21.58 -1.82 1.75
CA ASN A 50 21.93 -0.41 1.52
C ASN A 50 22.60 0.23 2.76
N PHE A 51 22.15 -0.10 3.96
CA PHE A 51 22.80 0.34 5.21
C PHE A 51 24.23 -0.21 5.33
N MET A 52 24.43 -1.50 5.07
CA MET A 52 25.76 -2.14 5.11
C MET A 52 26.73 -1.54 4.09
N ASP A 53 26.22 -1.09 2.95
CA ASP A 53 26.99 -0.39 1.91
C ASP A 53 27.20 1.11 2.21
N GLY A 54 26.68 1.62 3.34
CA GLY A 54 26.78 3.02 3.73
C GLY A 54 25.92 3.98 2.90
N ARG A 55 24.86 3.48 2.26
CA ARG A 55 23.97 4.21 1.33
C ARG A 55 22.56 4.44 1.89
N GLY A 56 22.31 4.09 3.15
CA GLY A 56 21.00 4.24 3.77
C GLY A 56 21.06 4.16 5.29
N ASP A 57 19.90 4.39 5.91
CA ASP A 57 19.73 4.29 7.35
C ASP A 57 19.51 2.83 7.79
N ASP A 58 19.88 2.54 9.04
CA ASP A 58 19.63 1.23 9.65
C ASP A 58 18.11 0.98 9.79
N PRO A 59 17.54 -0.05 9.14
CA PRO A 59 16.10 -0.33 9.22
C PRO A 59 15.68 -0.98 10.55
N ARG A 60 16.61 -1.58 11.31
CA ARG A 60 16.33 -2.36 12.53
C ARG A 60 15.49 -1.63 13.60
N PRO A 61 15.89 -0.44 14.09
CA PRO A 61 15.32 0.12 15.33
C PRO A 61 13.84 0.50 15.23
N ASN A 62 13.33 0.79 14.02
CA ASN A 62 12.01 1.37 13.84
C ASN A 62 11.14 0.66 12.80
N TRP A 63 11.54 -0.53 12.31
CA TRP A 63 10.78 -1.20 11.24
C TRP A 63 9.32 -1.42 11.62
N PHE A 64 9.07 -2.02 12.79
CA PHE A 64 7.72 -2.33 13.25
C PHE A 64 6.79 -1.10 13.27
N LYS A 65 7.21 -0.05 13.98
CA LYS A 65 6.44 1.20 14.11
C LYS A 65 6.37 1.97 12.79
N GLY A 66 7.44 1.93 12.00
CA GLY A 66 7.52 2.54 10.68
C GLY A 66 6.49 1.94 9.72
N GLN A 67 6.37 0.62 9.68
CA GLN A 67 5.38 -0.08 8.86
C GLN A 67 3.94 0.24 9.31
N ILE A 68 3.68 0.33 10.62
CA ILE A 68 2.38 0.79 11.13
C ILE A 68 2.07 2.21 10.61
N GLY A 69 3.03 3.14 10.76
CA GLY A 69 2.88 4.52 10.30
C GLY A 69 2.67 4.62 8.79
N PHE A 70 3.40 3.82 8.00
CA PHE A 70 3.27 3.76 6.55
C PHE A 70 1.88 3.24 6.13
N ILE A 71 1.44 2.13 6.70
CA ILE A 71 0.12 1.56 6.37
C ILE A 71 -1.00 2.52 6.77
N GLN A 72 -0.95 3.11 7.98
CA GLN A 72 -2.00 4.01 8.46
C GLN A 72 -1.99 5.37 7.75
N GLY A 73 -0.81 5.93 7.53
CA GLY A 73 -0.63 7.31 7.02
C GLY A 73 -0.65 7.42 5.50
N TYR A 74 -0.27 6.37 4.78
CA TYR A 74 -0.12 6.39 3.33
C TYR A 74 -1.02 5.37 2.62
N ILE A 75 -0.90 4.09 2.95
CA ILE A 75 -1.62 3.02 2.22
C ILE A 75 -3.13 3.11 2.43
N LEU A 76 -3.60 3.22 3.67
CA LEU A 76 -5.03 3.24 3.97
C LEU A 76 -5.76 4.44 3.31
N PRO A 77 -5.22 5.67 3.35
CA PRO A 77 -5.78 6.78 2.56
C PRO A 77 -5.76 6.52 1.05
N LEU A 78 -4.71 5.90 0.50
CA LEU A 78 -4.62 5.58 -0.92
C LEU A 78 -5.68 4.54 -1.32
N ALA A 79 -5.80 3.44 -0.56
CA ALA A 79 -6.81 2.40 -0.78
C ALA A 79 -8.24 2.98 -0.81
N LYS A 80 -8.57 3.90 0.11
CA LYS A 80 -9.88 4.59 0.14
C LYS A 80 -10.13 5.41 -1.12
N ARG A 81 -9.14 6.16 -1.61
CA ARG A 81 -9.26 6.92 -2.86
C ARG A 81 -9.42 6.01 -4.07
N CYS A 82 -8.64 4.93 -4.14
CA CYS A 82 -8.69 3.95 -5.22
C CYS A 82 -10.05 3.23 -5.27
N GLU A 83 -10.61 2.80 -4.14
CA GLU A 83 -11.95 2.19 -4.11
C GLU A 83 -13.04 3.15 -4.59
N GLN A 84 -12.97 4.43 -4.20
CA GLN A 84 -13.92 5.44 -4.63
C GLN A 84 -13.86 5.69 -6.13
N LEU A 85 -12.65 5.71 -6.71
CA LEU A 85 -12.41 5.96 -8.13
C LEU A 85 -12.74 4.75 -9.01
N LEU A 86 -12.49 3.54 -8.54
CA LEU A 86 -12.60 2.32 -9.35
C LEU A 86 -14.00 1.71 -9.41
N MET A 87 -15.00 2.32 -8.74
CA MET A 87 -16.44 1.99 -8.84
C MET A 87 -16.75 0.49 -9.05
N GLY A 88 -16.26 -0.38 -8.17
CA GLY A 88 -16.65 -1.79 -8.18
C GLY A 88 -15.61 -2.75 -7.64
N ILE A 89 -15.66 -3.00 -6.34
CA ILE A 89 -15.21 -4.30 -5.82
C ILE A 89 -16.30 -5.30 -6.19
N ARG A 90 -15.91 -6.46 -6.73
CA ARG A 90 -16.88 -7.51 -7.06
C ARG A 90 -17.61 -7.92 -5.79
N PRO A 91 -18.92 -8.20 -5.83
CA PRO A 91 -19.61 -8.76 -4.68
C PRO A 91 -18.90 -10.05 -4.22
N GLY A 92 -18.37 -10.04 -2.99
CA GLY A 92 -17.69 -11.19 -2.37
C GLY A 92 -16.17 -11.10 -2.29
N ASP A 93 -15.53 -10.15 -2.96
CA ASP A 93 -14.09 -9.87 -2.76
C ASP A 93 -13.93 -8.87 -1.59
N PRO A 94 -13.00 -9.09 -0.65
CA PRO A 94 -12.68 -8.09 0.35
C PRO A 94 -12.15 -6.83 -0.35
N GLY A 95 -12.63 -5.67 0.09
CA GLY A 95 -12.17 -4.40 -0.48
C GLY A 95 -10.69 -4.15 -0.22
N LEU A 96 -10.08 -3.26 -1.00
CA LEU A 96 -8.72 -2.78 -0.79
C LEU A 96 -8.54 -2.21 0.62
N VAL A 97 -9.56 -1.51 1.13
CA VAL A 97 -9.58 -0.96 2.48
C VAL A 97 -9.63 -2.07 3.51
N GLU A 98 -10.49 -3.06 3.33
CA GLU A 98 -10.61 -4.21 4.23
C GLU A 98 -9.31 -5.03 4.30
N GLY A 99 -8.69 -5.31 3.14
CA GLY A 99 -7.40 -5.98 3.07
C GLY A 99 -6.30 -5.21 3.80
N THR A 100 -6.24 -3.89 3.60
CA THR A 100 -5.29 -3.00 4.29
C THR A 100 -5.51 -2.99 5.80
N GLU A 101 -6.76 -2.90 6.25
CA GLU A 101 -7.11 -2.92 7.67
C GLU A 101 -6.77 -4.26 8.33
N ASN A 102 -6.99 -5.36 7.60
CA ASN A 102 -6.62 -6.70 8.05
C ASN A 102 -5.10 -6.85 8.21
N ILE A 103 -4.32 -6.38 7.22
CA ILE A 103 -2.85 -6.36 7.31
C ILE A 103 -2.40 -5.53 8.51
N LEU A 104 -2.96 -4.33 8.69
CA LEU A 104 -2.62 -3.46 9.82
C LEU A 104 -2.91 -4.12 11.17
N ARG A 105 -4.06 -4.78 11.30
CA ARG A 105 -4.45 -5.52 12.51
C ARG A 105 -3.47 -6.65 12.80
N GLN A 106 -3.21 -7.51 11.81
CA GLN A 106 -2.31 -8.65 11.98
C GLN A 106 -0.87 -8.21 12.24
N TRP A 107 -0.42 -7.14 11.58
CA TRP A 107 0.90 -6.56 11.84
C TRP A 107 0.99 -6.03 13.27
N LYS A 108 -0.01 -5.30 13.78
CA LYS A 108 -0.02 -4.85 15.19
C LYS A 108 0.04 -6.00 16.20
N GLU A 109 -0.57 -7.14 15.88
CA GLU A 109 -0.61 -8.32 16.77
C GLU A 109 0.68 -9.15 16.71
N LYS A 110 1.26 -9.33 15.50
CA LYS A 110 2.33 -10.31 15.25
C LYS A 110 3.65 -9.67 14.85
N GLY A 111 3.64 -8.47 14.29
CA GLY A 111 4.78 -7.84 13.62
C GLY A 111 5.96 -7.52 14.54
N GLU A 112 5.74 -7.32 15.83
CA GLU A 112 6.83 -7.14 16.79
C GLU A 112 7.72 -8.39 16.87
N VAL A 113 7.14 -9.59 16.80
CA VAL A 113 7.89 -10.86 16.79
C VAL A 113 8.73 -11.01 15.51
N TRP A 114 8.26 -10.46 14.40
CA TRP A 114 8.97 -10.49 13.11
C TRP A 114 10.13 -9.50 13.01
N THR A 115 10.21 -8.55 13.95
CA THR A 115 11.15 -7.43 13.92
C THR A 115 12.15 -7.43 15.08
N GLN A 116 12.12 -8.48 15.92
CA GLN A 116 13.11 -8.78 16.95
C GLN A 116 14.32 -9.52 16.36
#